data_AF-A0AAU9AY94-F1
#
_entry.id   AF-A0AAU9AY94-F1
#
_cell.length_a   1.000
_cell.length_b   1.000
_cell.length_c   1.000
_cell.angle_alpha   90.00
_cell.angle_beta   90.00
_cell.angle_gamma   90.00
#
_symmetry.space_group_name_H-M   'P 1'
#
loop_
_entity.id
_entity.type
_entity.pdbx_description
1 polymer ?
#
loop_
_entity_poly.entity_id
_entity_poly.type
_entity_poly.pdbx_seq_one_letter_code
_entity_poly.pdbx_strand_id
1 'polypeptide(L)'
;MDGTPDQTQRRRRAFRRWLFAYPMATLAFSLYFVATSARTDMGEFLLLIVVAIGAALAIPVVALIDGARSRAIGSAIGGCLLGLAPAVLVFAGVFEADRAYRQHSLDKERQRAAALADAAARGDAAAVRAAMAQLSADYGPGRALCFVGGHGRPQAGDRSGSDDWLLSEPDGGEQLVSTARLFDAAEALMQGRPPAQRQAVLAALLVRLSEHNESLEYLTGWLRLWRGTDPHARTLTFAQPREDDSAGDCYLPNGNVDLTRIVADTWHDDGLRAWIAAGYGFAPEQGPAALEGLRSKAGLDALTAAGFDLGAALRRGGDDGELMTHLVSTLPRLLDESADPAALADLTEAYLRSGAELGRTTYGETLCEAFTGGESSQAASRSSVPGAARAAAAQRIRLALCPQGQPPTPTSSSTTAYENSLAAAAEAAAEAGRREALGAVEAPKPPPPTAPAPAR
;
A
#
# COMPACT_ATOMS: atom_id res chain seq x y z
N MET A 1 -7.53 -84.96 10.36
CA MET A 1 -7.57 -83.68 11.13
C MET A 1 -7.06 -82.61 10.17
N ASP A 2 -7.96 -81.96 9.42
CA ASP A 2 -7.60 -80.95 8.42
C ASP A 2 -8.52 -79.75 8.54
N GLY A 3 -8.03 -78.69 9.18
CA GLY A 3 -8.74 -77.43 9.44
C GLY A 3 -8.12 -76.23 8.73
N THR A 4 -7.45 -76.43 7.60
CA THR A 4 -6.61 -75.40 6.93
C THR A 4 -7.15 -74.75 5.63
N PRO A 5 -8.18 -75.23 4.89
CA PRO A 5 -8.58 -74.59 3.64
C PRO A 5 -9.45 -73.32 3.81
N ASP A 6 -10.26 -73.22 4.88
CA ASP A 6 -11.20 -72.08 5.05
C ASP A 6 -10.47 -70.78 5.46
N GLN A 7 -9.40 -70.87 6.26
CA GLN A 7 -8.62 -69.68 6.65
C GLN A 7 -7.79 -69.08 5.50
N THR A 8 -7.25 -69.90 4.61
CA THR A 8 -6.46 -69.42 3.46
C THR A 8 -7.34 -68.77 2.39
N GLN A 9 -8.55 -69.30 2.17
CA GLN A 9 -9.50 -68.73 1.22
C GLN A 9 -10.10 -67.40 1.72
N ARG A 10 -10.40 -67.29 3.03
CA ARG A 10 -10.80 -66.02 3.67
C ARG A 10 -9.70 -64.97 3.63
N ARG A 11 -8.44 -65.34 3.90
CA ARG A 11 -7.28 -64.44 3.78
C ARG A 11 -7.06 -63.94 2.35
N ARG A 12 -7.19 -64.80 1.33
CA ARG A 12 -7.07 -64.40 -0.08
C ARG A 12 -8.19 -63.45 -0.54
N ARG A 13 -9.42 -63.65 -0.05
CA ARG A 13 -10.55 -62.74 -0.35
C ARG A 13 -10.37 -61.38 0.33
N ALA A 14 -9.93 -61.36 1.60
CA ALA A 14 -9.60 -60.12 2.31
C ALA A 14 -8.44 -59.38 1.62
N PHE A 15 -7.38 -60.09 1.24
CA PHE A 15 -6.24 -59.54 0.50
C PHE A 15 -6.66 -58.87 -0.81
N ARG A 16 -7.47 -59.54 -1.65
CA ARG A 16 -7.96 -58.97 -2.91
C ARG A 16 -8.92 -57.80 -2.70
N ARG A 17 -9.78 -57.86 -1.68
CA ARG A 17 -10.70 -56.77 -1.35
C ARG A 17 -9.93 -55.48 -1.02
N TRP A 18 -8.89 -55.58 -0.19
CA TRP A 18 -8.11 -54.40 0.21
C TRP A 18 -7.14 -53.88 -0.85
N LEU A 19 -6.55 -54.78 -1.64
CA LEU A 19 -5.64 -54.38 -2.72
C LEU A 19 -6.35 -53.64 -3.86
N PHE A 20 -7.64 -53.92 -4.11
CA PHE A 20 -8.37 -53.37 -5.26
C PHE A 20 -9.50 -52.40 -4.90
N ALA A 21 -10.24 -52.62 -3.81
CA ALA A 21 -11.37 -51.74 -3.48
C ALA A 21 -10.92 -50.35 -3.03
N TYR A 22 -9.78 -50.26 -2.32
CA TYR A 22 -9.22 -48.99 -1.87
C TYR A 22 -8.75 -48.10 -3.04
N PRO A 23 -7.85 -48.54 -3.93
CA PRO A 23 -7.41 -47.69 -5.05
C PRO A 23 -8.56 -47.32 -5.99
N MET A 24 -9.56 -48.19 -6.18
CA MET A 24 -10.74 -47.87 -6.97
C MET A 24 -11.64 -46.81 -6.31
N ALA A 25 -11.82 -46.87 -4.98
CA ALA A 25 -12.57 -45.85 -4.24
C ALA A 25 -11.84 -44.50 -4.23
N THR A 26 -10.52 -44.51 -4.05
CA THR A 26 -9.70 -43.30 -4.15
C THR A 26 -9.74 -42.71 -5.55
N LEU A 27 -9.64 -43.53 -6.60
CA LEU A 27 -9.70 -43.08 -7.99
C LEU A 27 -11.08 -42.52 -8.37
N ALA A 28 -12.17 -43.17 -7.93
CA ALA A 28 -13.53 -42.66 -8.13
C ALA A 28 -13.75 -41.31 -7.41
N PHE A 29 -13.21 -41.16 -6.20
CA PHE A 29 -13.27 -39.92 -5.45
C PHE A 29 -12.45 -38.80 -6.11
N SER A 30 -11.24 -39.10 -6.58
CA SER A 30 -10.40 -38.16 -7.33
C SER A 30 -11.07 -37.71 -8.65
N LEU A 31 -11.71 -38.62 -9.39
CA LEU A 31 -12.44 -38.28 -10.62
C LEU A 31 -13.68 -37.42 -10.33
N TYR A 32 -14.43 -37.73 -9.27
CA TYR A 32 -15.56 -36.91 -8.84
C TYR A 32 -15.11 -35.49 -8.46
N PHE A 33 -14.00 -35.37 -7.73
CA PHE A 33 -13.40 -34.11 -7.34
C PHE A 33 -13.01 -33.25 -8.54
N VAL A 34 -12.30 -33.82 -9.53
CA VAL A 34 -11.91 -33.12 -10.77
C VAL A 34 -13.13 -32.65 -11.57
N ALA A 35 -14.18 -33.47 -11.65
CA ALA A 35 -15.38 -33.13 -12.40
C ALA A 35 -16.22 -32.02 -11.74
N THR A 36 -16.14 -31.89 -10.41
CA THR A 36 -16.86 -30.86 -9.64
C THR A 36 -16.06 -29.58 -9.49
N SER A 37 -14.73 -29.66 -9.36
CA SER A 37 -13.85 -28.49 -9.28
C SER A 37 -13.81 -27.66 -10.56
N ALA A 38 -14.09 -28.27 -11.72
CA ALA A 38 -14.17 -27.55 -13.00
C ALA A 38 -15.41 -26.63 -13.13
N ARG A 39 -16.28 -26.57 -12.10
CA ARG A 39 -17.59 -25.90 -12.17
C ARG A 39 -17.87 -24.91 -11.02
N THR A 40 -16.97 -24.73 -10.05
CA THR A 40 -17.30 -24.02 -8.80
C THR A 40 -16.43 -22.79 -8.54
N ASP A 41 -17.04 -21.74 -7.97
CA ASP A 41 -16.37 -20.50 -7.56
C ASP A 41 -15.40 -20.73 -6.37
N MET A 42 -14.39 -19.86 -6.25
CA MET A 42 -13.18 -20.04 -5.44
C MET A 42 -13.42 -20.42 -3.95
N GLY A 43 -14.53 -19.96 -3.35
CA GLY A 43 -14.90 -20.29 -1.96
C GLY A 43 -15.38 -21.74 -1.77
N GLU A 44 -16.04 -22.32 -2.78
CA GLU A 44 -16.46 -23.73 -2.77
C GLU A 44 -15.30 -24.67 -3.07
N PHE A 45 -14.28 -24.21 -3.82
CA PHE A 45 -13.07 -24.97 -4.11
C PHE A 45 -12.24 -25.28 -2.85
N LEU A 46 -12.10 -24.32 -1.94
CA LEU A 46 -11.44 -24.51 -0.64
C LEU A 46 -12.19 -25.51 0.25
N LEU A 47 -13.53 -25.44 0.28
CA LEU A 47 -14.38 -26.39 1.00
C LEU A 47 -14.24 -27.81 0.41
N LEU A 48 -14.22 -27.93 -0.91
CA LEU A 48 -13.97 -29.17 -1.64
C LEU A 48 -12.60 -29.76 -1.30
N ILE A 49 -11.54 -28.95 -1.25
CA ILE A 49 -10.19 -29.40 -0.85
C ILE A 49 -10.20 -29.97 0.57
N VAL A 50 -10.85 -29.28 1.53
CA VAL A 50 -10.93 -29.74 2.93
C VAL A 50 -11.73 -31.04 3.03
N VAL A 51 -12.84 -31.16 2.32
CA VAL A 51 -13.63 -32.41 2.24
C VAL A 51 -12.82 -33.53 1.58
N ALA A 52 -12.01 -33.22 0.56
CA ALA A 52 -11.15 -34.17 -0.11
C ALA A 52 -10.01 -34.68 0.77
N ILE A 53 -9.36 -33.79 1.52
CA ILE A 53 -8.34 -34.14 2.51
C ILE A 53 -8.98 -34.97 3.65
N GLY A 54 -10.14 -34.56 4.15
CA GLY A 54 -10.89 -35.27 5.18
C GLY A 54 -11.28 -36.70 4.75
N ALA A 55 -11.80 -36.86 3.54
CA ALA A 55 -12.12 -38.17 2.97
C ALA A 55 -10.86 -39.01 2.71
N ALA A 56 -9.81 -38.40 2.14
CA ALA A 56 -8.54 -39.09 1.86
C ALA A 56 -7.81 -39.56 3.13
N LEU A 57 -8.04 -38.91 4.29
CA LEU A 57 -7.48 -39.33 5.58
C LEU A 57 -8.36 -40.37 6.30
N ALA A 58 -9.69 -40.30 6.16
CA ALA A 58 -10.61 -41.23 6.81
C ALA A 58 -10.53 -42.66 6.23
N ILE A 59 -10.39 -42.78 4.90
CA ILE A 59 -10.36 -44.08 4.19
C ILE A 59 -9.14 -44.95 4.61
N PRO A 60 -7.89 -44.45 4.69
CA PRO A 60 -6.74 -45.25 5.12
C PRO A 60 -6.81 -45.63 6.61
N VAL A 61 -7.37 -44.78 7.47
CA VAL A 61 -7.56 -45.11 8.89
C VAL A 61 -8.54 -46.28 9.05
N VAL A 62 -9.66 -46.26 8.34
CA VAL A 62 -10.63 -47.37 8.35
C VAL A 62 -10.03 -48.64 7.74
N ALA A 63 -9.28 -48.53 6.64
CA ALA A 63 -8.61 -49.66 6.00
C ALA A 63 -7.51 -50.29 6.88
N LEU A 64 -6.77 -49.49 7.65
CA LEU A 64 -5.75 -49.96 8.58
C LEU A 64 -6.36 -50.60 9.84
N ILE A 65 -7.43 -50.02 10.39
CA ILE A 65 -8.16 -50.61 11.53
C ILE A 65 -8.77 -51.96 11.15
N ASP A 66 -9.41 -52.07 9.99
CA ASP A 66 -10.04 -53.32 9.56
C ASP A 66 -9.01 -54.33 8.99
N GLY A 67 -7.93 -53.85 8.38
CA GLY A 67 -6.75 -54.64 7.99
C GLY A 67 -6.02 -55.26 9.19
N ALA A 68 -5.94 -54.53 10.31
CA ALA A 68 -5.41 -55.03 11.58
C ALA A 68 -6.32 -56.10 12.19
N ARG A 69 -7.65 -55.86 12.20
CA ARG A 69 -8.65 -56.86 12.67
C ARG A 69 -8.64 -58.15 11.84
N SER A 70 -8.35 -58.07 10.54
CA SER A 70 -8.30 -59.21 9.63
C SER A 70 -6.93 -59.88 9.47
N ARG A 71 -5.91 -59.46 10.25
CA ARG A 71 -4.50 -59.95 10.19
C ARG A 71 -3.89 -59.84 8.78
N ALA A 72 -4.23 -58.78 8.04
CA ALA A 72 -3.83 -58.52 6.66
C ALA A 72 -3.22 -57.11 6.49
N ILE A 73 -2.49 -56.64 7.50
CA ILE A 73 -1.90 -55.29 7.58
C ILE A 73 -1.00 -54.99 6.37
N GLY A 74 -0.16 -55.94 5.94
CA GLY A 74 0.73 -55.73 4.79
C GLY A 74 -0.01 -55.41 3.48
N SER A 75 -1.17 -56.03 3.26
CA SER A 75 -2.02 -55.72 2.10
C SER A 75 -2.83 -54.44 2.24
N ALA A 76 -3.20 -54.06 3.47
CA ALA A 76 -3.82 -52.76 3.73
C ALA A 76 -2.82 -51.62 3.46
N ILE A 77 -1.57 -51.76 3.91
CA ILE A 77 -0.48 -50.81 3.59
C ILE A 77 -0.23 -50.76 2.08
N GLY A 78 -0.13 -51.93 1.42
CA GLY A 78 0.04 -52.00 -0.03
C GLY A 78 -1.10 -51.34 -0.82
N GLY A 79 -2.35 -51.56 -0.40
CA GLY A 79 -3.52 -50.90 -0.97
C GLY A 79 -3.52 -49.38 -0.73
N CYS A 80 -3.14 -48.93 0.47
CA CYS A 80 -3.00 -47.51 0.79
C CYS A 80 -1.95 -46.83 -0.09
N LEU A 81 -0.78 -47.45 -0.29
CA LEU A 81 0.27 -46.92 -1.16
C LEU A 81 -0.15 -46.89 -2.64
N LEU A 82 -0.83 -47.96 -3.12
CA LEU A 82 -1.36 -48.03 -4.48
C LEU A 82 -2.49 -47.03 -4.74
N GLY A 83 -3.26 -46.63 -3.73
CA GLY A 83 -4.26 -45.57 -3.85
C GLY A 83 -3.69 -44.15 -3.71
N LEU A 84 -2.69 -43.96 -2.83
CA LEU A 84 -2.06 -42.66 -2.60
C LEU A 84 -1.26 -42.17 -3.81
N ALA A 85 -0.47 -43.04 -4.46
CA ALA A 85 0.36 -42.65 -5.60
C ALA A 85 -0.44 -42.01 -6.76
N PRO A 86 -1.52 -42.62 -7.29
CA PRO A 86 -2.34 -41.99 -8.32
C PRO A 86 -3.11 -40.78 -7.82
N ALA A 87 -3.54 -40.75 -6.54
CA ALA A 87 -4.19 -39.57 -5.97
C ALA A 87 -3.25 -38.36 -5.97
N VAL A 88 -2.01 -38.53 -5.51
CA VAL A 88 -0.98 -37.46 -5.51
C VAL A 88 -0.71 -36.97 -6.93
N LEU A 89 -0.62 -37.88 -7.92
CA LEU A 89 -0.43 -37.51 -9.33
C LEU A 89 -1.63 -36.72 -9.90
N VAL A 90 -2.87 -37.10 -9.56
CA VAL A 90 -4.06 -36.35 -9.96
C VAL A 90 -4.07 -34.97 -9.34
N PHE A 91 -3.77 -34.85 -8.04
CA PHE A 91 -3.68 -33.54 -7.37
C PHE A 91 -2.58 -32.67 -8.01
N ALA A 92 -1.37 -33.22 -8.22
CA ALA A 92 -0.29 -32.48 -8.87
C ALA A 92 -0.68 -32.01 -10.28
N GLY A 93 -1.32 -32.86 -11.08
CA GLY A 93 -1.81 -32.51 -12.42
C GLY A 93 -2.92 -31.44 -12.40
N VAL A 94 -3.82 -31.47 -11.41
CA VAL A 94 -4.85 -30.42 -11.24
C VAL A 94 -4.22 -29.10 -10.85
N PHE A 95 -3.26 -29.10 -9.92
CA PHE A 95 -2.53 -27.89 -9.55
C PHE A 95 -1.76 -27.29 -10.73
N GLU A 96 -1.10 -28.12 -11.54
CA GLU A 96 -0.39 -27.66 -12.74
C GLU A 96 -1.36 -27.16 -13.82
N ALA A 97 -2.48 -27.84 -14.06
CA ALA A 97 -3.49 -27.43 -15.03
C ALA A 97 -4.18 -26.12 -14.62
N ASP A 98 -4.51 -25.96 -13.35
CA ASP A 98 -5.08 -24.72 -12.80
C ASP A 98 -4.07 -23.56 -12.88
N ARG A 99 -2.79 -23.82 -12.58
CA ARG A 99 -1.73 -22.83 -12.78
C ARG A 99 -1.59 -22.43 -14.26
N ALA A 100 -1.60 -23.39 -15.17
CA ALA A 100 -1.52 -23.14 -16.61
C ALA A 100 -2.75 -22.39 -17.13
N TYR A 101 -3.95 -22.71 -16.63
CA TYR A 101 -5.17 -21.99 -16.97
C TYR A 101 -5.11 -20.53 -16.50
N ARG A 102 -4.69 -20.30 -15.24
CA ARG A 102 -4.50 -18.94 -14.70
C ARG A 102 -3.46 -18.15 -15.48
N GLN A 103 -2.33 -18.77 -15.83
CA GLN A 103 -1.31 -18.15 -16.67
C GLN A 103 -1.88 -17.76 -18.04
N HIS A 104 -2.62 -18.67 -18.69
CA HIS A 104 -3.22 -18.40 -19.99
C HIS A 104 -4.29 -17.31 -19.95
N SER A 105 -5.10 -17.23 -18.90
CA SER A 105 -6.05 -16.13 -18.72
C SER A 105 -5.33 -14.81 -18.49
N LEU A 106 -4.28 -14.79 -17.68
CA LEU A 106 -3.47 -13.60 -17.46
C LEU A 106 -2.83 -13.13 -18.77
N ASP A 107 -2.19 -14.02 -19.53
CA ASP A 107 -1.54 -13.67 -20.80
C ASP A 107 -2.51 -13.07 -21.82
N LYS A 108 -3.77 -13.55 -21.86
CA LYS A 108 -4.82 -12.94 -22.68
C LYS A 108 -5.16 -11.52 -22.22
N GLU A 109 -5.29 -11.29 -20.92
CA GLU A 109 -5.53 -9.94 -20.39
C GLU A 109 -4.33 -9.02 -20.65
N ARG A 110 -3.09 -9.51 -20.55
CA ARG A 110 -1.89 -8.76 -20.93
C ARG A 110 -1.91 -8.32 -22.40
N GLN A 111 -2.29 -9.22 -23.31
CA GLN A 111 -2.43 -8.89 -24.74
C GLN A 111 -3.48 -7.81 -24.98
N ARG A 112 -4.61 -7.86 -24.25
CA ARG A 112 -5.69 -6.85 -24.35
C ARG A 112 -5.24 -5.50 -23.80
N ALA A 113 -4.54 -5.49 -22.66
CA ALA A 113 -3.98 -4.29 -22.08
C ALA A 113 -2.91 -3.66 -23.00
N ALA A 114 -2.09 -4.48 -23.67
CA ALA A 114 -1.10 -4.00 -24.64
C ALA A 114 -1.78 -3.34 -25.84
N ALA A 115 -2.86 -3.93 -26.36
CA ALA A 115 -3.65 -3.34 -27.45
C ALA A 115 -4.27 -1.99 -27.05
N LEU A 116 -4.69 -1.84 -25.78
CA LEU A 116 -5.16 -0.57 -25.23
C LEU A 116 -4.03 0.46 -25.17
N ALA A 117 -2.86 0.08 -24.64
CA ALA A 117 -1.70 0.97 -24.56
C ALA A 117 -1.24 1.44 -25.96
N ASP A 118 -1.19 0.53 -26.92
CA ASP A 118 -0.90 0.83 -28.32
C ASP A 118 -1.90 1.80 -28.94
N ALA A 119 -3.20 1.62 -28.66
CA ALA A 119 -4.25 2.52 -29.15
C ALA A 119 -4.12 3.92 -28.54
N ALA A 120 -3.82 4.00 -27.24
CA ALA A 120 -3.59 5.25 -26.53
C ALA A 120 -2.33 5.97 -27.03
N ALA A 121 -1.22 5.25 -27.23
CA ALA A 121 0.01 5.80 -27.80
C ALA A 121 -0.20 6.44 -29.18
N ARG A 122 -1.08 5.84 -30.01
CA ARG A 122 -1.47 6.39 -31.32
C ARG A 122 -2.46 7.56 -31.24
N GLY A 123 -3.12 7.77 -30.10
CA GLY A 123 -4.19 8.76 -29.95
C GLY A 123 -5.48 8.40 -30.68
N ASP A 124 -5.75 7.10 -30.87
CA ASP A 124 -6.97 6.63 -31.53
C ASP A 124 -8.09 6.38 -30.52
N ALA A 125 -8.94 7.39 -30.32
CA ALA A 125 -10.05 7.32 -29.37
C ALA A 125 -11.08 6.21 -29.67
N ALA A 126 -11.25 5.80 -30.94
CA ALA A 126 -12.14 4.70 -31.29
C ALA A 126 -11.52 3.36 -30.92
N ALA A 127 -10.22 3.19 -31.22
CA ALA A 127 -9.48 1.99 -30.84
C ALA A 127 -9.33 1.85 -29.31
N VAL A 128 -9.13 2.95 -28.57
CA VAL A 128 -9.10 2.93 -27.09
C VAL A 128 -10.41 2.40 -26.53
N ARG A 129 -11.55 2.90 -27.01
CA ARG A 129 -12.87 2.41 -26.58
C ARG A 129 -13.12 0.95 -26.97
N ALA A 130 -12.68 0.56 -28.16
CA ALA A 130 -12.80 -0.83 -28.63
C ALA A 130 -11.93 -1.79 -27.82
N ALA A 131 -10.70 -1.41 -27.47
CA ALA A 131 -9.79 -2.19 -26.64
C ALA A 131 -10.31 -2.31 -25.20
N MET A 132 -10.85 -1.23 -24.64
CA MET A 132 -11.49 -1.25 -23.31
C MET A 132 -12.65 -2.23 -23.24
N ALA A 133 -13.43 -2.40 -24.31
CA ALA A 133 -14.53 -3.36 -24.36
C ALA A 133 -14.08 -4.84 -24.35
N GLN A 134 -12.79 -5.10 -24.57
CA GLN A 134 -12.22 -6.45 -24.57
C GLN A 134 -11.61 -6.85 -23.21
N LEU A 135 -11.28 -5.89 -22.35
CA LEU A 135 -10.76 -6.14 -21.01
C LEU A 135 -11.84 -6.76 -20.11
N SER A 136 -11.43 -7.58 -19.12
CA SER A 136 -12.35 -8.06 -18.08
C SER A 136 -13.07 -6.89 -17.39
N ALA A 137 -14.30 -7.14 -16.92
CA ALA A 137 -15.06 -6.16 -16.15
C ALA A 137 -14.32 -5.71 -14.88
N ASP A 138 -13.45 -6.57 -14.33
CA ASP A 138 -12.59 -6.30 -13.17
C ASP A 138 -11.53 -5.22 -13.43
N TYR A 139 -11.31 -4.85 -14.70
CA TYR A 139 -10.36 -3.83 -15.14
C TYR A 139 -11.10 -2.61 -15.67
N GLY A 140 -11.93 -1.99 -14.82
CA GLY A 140 -12.69 -0.78 -15.15
C GLY A 140 -11.84 0.36 -15.73
N PRO A 141 -12.47 1.40 -16.32
CA PRO A 141 -11.78 2.39 -17.15
C PRO A 141 -10.70 3.20 -16.40
N GLY A 142 -10.86 3.45 -15.10
CA GLY A 142 -9.79 4.06 -14.29
C GLY A 142 -8.55 3.16 -14.20
N ARG A 143 -8.75 1.87 -13.91
CA ARG A 143 -7.67 0.87 -13.81
C ARG A 143 -6.98 0.65 -15.15
N ALA A 144 -7.76 0.66 -16.22
CA ALA A 144 -7.26 0.61 -17.59
C ALA A 144 -6.32 1.79 -17.91
N LEU A 145 -6.68 3.02 -17.50
CA LEU A 145 -5.81 4.19 -17.66
C LEU A 145 -4.50 4.05 -16.85
N CYS A 146 -4.56 3.45 -15.66
CA CYS A 146 -3.38 3.19 -14.83
C CYS A 146 -2.38 2.27 -15.53
N PHE A 147 -2.84 1.16 -16.11
CA PHE A 147 -1.96 0.24 -16.86
C PHE A 147 -1.24 0.95 -18.00
N VAL A 148 -1.96 1.77 -18.76
CA VAL A 148 -1.43 2.51 -19.91
C VAL A 148 -0.46 3.61 -19.50
N GLY A 149 -0.58 4.16 -18.29
CA GLY A 149 0.35 5.14 -17.75
C GLY A 149 1.74 4.58 -17.45
N GLY A 150 1.85 3.29 -17.12
CA GLY A 150 3.13 2.58 -16.98
C GLY A 150 3.88 2.75 -15.66
N HIS A 151 3.23 2.98 -14.53
CA HIS A 151 3.91 3.03 -13.22
C HIS A 151 2.99 2.50 -12.11
N GLY A 152 3.50 1.66 -11.24
CA GLY A 152 2.79 1.15 -10.07
C GLY A 152 3.81 0.44 -9.23
N ARG A 153 4.17 1.02 -8.08
CA ARG A 153 5.17 0.38 -7.20
C ARG A 153 4.58 -0.88 -6.58
N PRO A 154 5.24 -2.05 -6.66
CA PRO A 154 4.98 -3.13 -5.73
C PRO A 154 5.52 -2.67 -4.40
N GLN A 155 4.64 -2.41 -3.43
CA GLN A 155 5.13 -2.39 -2.07
C GLN A 155 5.51 -3.81 -1.69
N ALA A 156 6.83 -4.04 -1.65
CA ALA A 156 7.42 -5.20 -1.04
C ALA A 156 6.98 -5.26 0.43
N GLY A 157 5.92 -6.00 0.74
CA GLY A 157 5.41 -6.11 2.09
C GLY A 157 4.06 -6.80 2.21
N ASP A 158 3.16 -6.63 1.23
CA ASP A 158 1.85 -7.27 1.30
C ASP A 158 1.90 -8.68 0.70
N ARG A 159 2.08 -9.67 1.56
CA ARG A 159 2.15 -11.09 1.15
C ARG A 159 0.80 -11.64 0.65
N SER A 160 -0.20 -10.80 0.40
CA SER A 160 -1.49 -11.22 -0.13
C SER A 160 -1.98 -10.51 -1.39
N GLY A 161 -1.26 -9.55 -1.98
CA GLY A 161 -1.80 -8.78 -3.11
C GLY A 161 -0.78 -8.24 -4.14
N SER A 162 -0.93 -8.70 -5.39
CA SER A 162 -0.48 -8.10 -6.66
C SER A 162 1.01 -8.15 -7.05
N ASP A 163 1.49 -9.35 -7.42
CA ASP A 163 2.54 -9.51 -8.46
C ASP A 163 1.95 -9.53 -9.90
N ASP A 164 0.65 -9.27 -10.06
CA ASP A 164 -0.12 -9.43 -11.30
C ASP A 164 -0.48 -8.09 -11.98
N TRP A 165 0.51 -7.26 -12.32
CA TRP A 165 0.25 -6.21 -13.33
C TRP A 165 0.05 -6.83 -14.72
N LEU A 166 -0.92 -6.29 -15.46
CA LEU A 166 -1.16 -6.68 -16.84
C LEU A 166 -0.05 -6.23 -17.79
N LEU A 167 0.60 -5.10 -17.48
CA LEU A 167 1.71 -4.57 -18.26
C LEU A 167 2.94 -4.42 -17.38
N SER A 168 4.08 -4.84 -17.92
CA SER A 168 5.36 -4.59 -17.28
C SER A 168 5.67 -3.10 -17.30
N GLU A 169 6.25 -2.62 -16.20
CA GLU A 169 6.84 -1.30 -16.17
C GLU A 169 7.99 -1.24 -17.20
N PRO A 170 8.03 -0.19 -18.05
CA PRO A 170 9.15 -0.02 -18.97
C PRO A 170 10.45 0.29 -18.21
N ASP A 171 11.57 -0.12 -18.79
CA ASP A 171 12.88 0.03 -18.17
C ASP A 171 13.17 1.49 -17.79
N GLY A 172 13.70 1.71 -16.59
CA GLY A 172 14.09 3.05 -16.14
C GLY A 172 12.94 3.97 -15.73
N GLY A 173 11.71 3.47 -15.64
CA GLY A 173 10.54 4.25 -15.18
C GLY A 173 9.99 5.20 -16.25
N GLU A 174 10.25 4.92 -17.54
CA GLU A 174 9.68 5.69 -18.65
C GLU A 174 8.13 5.58 -18.68
N GLN A 175 7.47 6.54 -19.30
CA GLN A 175 6.02 6.43 -19.52
C GLN A 175 5.76 5.52 -20.73
N LEU A 176 4.84 4.56 -20.61
CA LEU A 176 4.37 3.76 -21.77
C LEU A 176 3.68 4.65 -22.81
N VAL A 177 2.99 5.69 -22.35
CA VAL A 177 2.25 6.65 -23.17
C VAL A 177 2.52 8.05 -22.63
N SER A 178 2.88 8.98 -23.51
CA SER A 178 3.14 10.38 -23.12
C SER A 178 1.92 11.01 -22.44
N THR A 179 2.14 11.92 -21.51
CA THR A 179 1.08 12.65 -20.78
C THR A 179 0.00 13.24 -21.70
N ALA A 180 0.36 13.89 -22.81
CA ALA A 180 -0.63 14.42 -23.77
C ALA A 180 -1.56 13.32 -24.34
N ARG A 181 -1.01 12.14 -24.62
CA ARG A 181 -1.79 10.98 -25.09
C ARG A 181 -2.60 10.31 -23.99
N LEU A 182 -2.18 10.42 -22.73
CA LEU A 182 -3.00 9.99 -21.59
C LEU A 182 -4.27 10.85 -21.45
N PHE A 183 -4.21 12.15 -21.77
CA PHE A 183 -5.40 13.00 -21.85
C PHE A 183 -6.36 12.53 -22.95
N ASP A 184 -5.86 12.27 -24.16
CA ASP A 184 -6.66 11.74 -25.28
C ASP A 184 -7.35 10.41 -24.88
N ALA A 185 -6.61 9.52 -24.22
CA ALA A 185 -7.12 8.23 -23.76
C ALA A 185 -8.17 8.38 -22.65
N ALA A 186 -7.93 9.28 -21.67
CA ALA A 186 -8.87 9.56 -20.60
C ALA A 186 -10.21 10.09 -21.16
N GLU A 187 -10.18 11.04 -22.09
CA GLU A 187 -11.38 11.54 -22.76
C GLU A 187 -12.16 10.42 -23.47
N ALA A 188 -11.45 9.56 -24.22
CA ALA A 188 -12.04 8.42 -24.90
C ALA A 188 -12.70 7.43 -23.92
N LEU A 189 -12.04 7.14 -22.79
CA LEU A 189 -12.55 6.24 -21.75
C LEU A 189 -13.75 6.81 -21.00
N MET A 190 -13.86 8.15 -20.87
CA MET A 190 -14.99 8.83 -20.25
C MET A 190 -16.26 8.87 -21.13
N GLN A 191 -16.12 8.75 -22.46
CA GLN A 191 -17.23 8.96 -23.38
C GLN A 191 -18.36 7.94 -23.17
N GLY A 192 -19.59 8.43 -22.99
CA GLY A 192 -20.79 7.58 -22.81
C GLY A 192 -20.86 6.85 -21.47
N ARG A 193 -19.99 7.21 -20.50
CA ARG A 193 -19.93 6.58 -19.18
C ARG A 193 -20.70 7.36 -18.11
N PRO A 194 -21.21 6.67 -17.06
CA PRO A 194 -21.84 7.33 -15.92
C PRO A 194 -20.84 8.24 -15.17
N PRO A 195 -21.32 9.26 -14.43
CA PRO A 195 -20.47 10.19 -13.69
C PRO A 195 -19.39 9.53 -12.82
N ALA A 196 -19.72 8.47 -12.07
CA ALA A 196 -18.78 7.78 -11.20
C ALA A 196 -17.58 7.20 -11.98
N GLN A 197 -17.82 6.53 -13.11
CA GLN A 197 -16.74 5.99 -13.95
C GLN A 197 -15.91 7.09 -14.60
N ARG A 198 -16.51 8.22 -14.98
CA ARG A 198 -15.76 9.38 -15.50
C ARG A 198 -14.84 9.97 -14.45
N GLN A 199 -15.32 10.12 -13.22
CA GLN A 199 -14.51 10.58 -12.11
C GLN A 199 -13.39 9.60 -11.75
N ALA A 200 -13.61 8.29 -11.83
CA ALA A 200 -12.55 7.29 -11.62
C ALA A 200 -11.41 7.40 -12.64
N VAL A 201 -11.73 7.67 -13.92
CA VAL A 201 -10.73 7.94 -14.96
C VAL A 201 -9.96 9.23 -14.64
N LEU A 202 -10.64 10.29 -14.20
CA LEU A 202 -9.98 11.52 -13.78
C LEU A 202 -9.11 11.34 -12.54
N ALA A 203 -9.54 10.54 -11.57
CA ALA A 203 -8.75 10.19 -10.39
C ALA A 203 -7.43 9.54 -10.80
N ALA A 204 -7.52 8.49 -11.63
CA ALA A 204 -6.36 7.80 -12.17
C ALA A 204 -5.43 8.79 -12.89
N LEU A 205 -5.98 9.64 -13.77
CA LEU A 205 -5.19 10.66 -14.46
C LEU A 205 -4.48 11.61 -13.48
N LEU A 206 -5.16 12.11 -12.44
CA LEU A 206 -4.54 13.02 -11.47
C LEU A 206 -3.40 12.33 -10.70
N VAL A 207 -3.59 11.08 -10.29
CA VAL A 207 -2.55 10.28 -9.65
C VAL A 207 -1.33 10.17 -10.58
N ARG A 208 -1.54 9.88 -11.87
CA ARG A 208 -0.45 9.84 -12.85
C ARG A 208 0.32 11.15 -12.94
N LEU A 209 -0.41 12.27 -13.04
CA LEU A 209 0.22 13.59 -13.09
C LEU A 209 1.04 13.87 -11.82
N SER A 210 0.57 13.41 -10.67
CA SER A 210 1.27 13.57 -9.39
C SER A 210 2.54 12.71 -9.28
N GLU A 211 2.46 11.44 -9.68
CA GLU A 211 3.59 10.50 -9.61
C GLU A 211 4.76 10.95 -10.50
N HIS A 212 4.44 11.54 -11.65
CA HIS A 212 5.45 12.06 -12.58
C HIS A 212 5.84 13.52 -12.30
N ASN A 213 5.28 14.15 -11.26
CA ASN A 213 5.46 15.56 -10.94
C ASN A 213 5.33 16.46 -12.19
N GLU A 214 4.25 16.23 -12.94
CA GLU A 214 4.00 16.89 -14.22
C GLU A 214 3.84 18.40 -14.06
N SER A 215 4.03 19.14 -15.15
CA SER A 215 3.90 20.60 -15.10
C SER A 215 2.48 21.06 -14.71
N LEU A 216 2.38 22.26 -14.13
CA LEU A 216 1.10 22.89 -13.75
C LEU A 216 0.11 23.01 -14.93
N GLU A 217 0.61 23.09 -16.17
CA GLU A 217 -0.22 23.13 -17.36
C GLU A 217 -1.13 21.89 -17.46
N TYR A 218 -0.61 20.71 -17.14
CA TYR A 218 -1.41 19.48 -17.16
C TYR A 218 -2.46 19.45 -16.05
N LEU A 219 -2.18 20.00 -14.86
CA LEU A 219 -3.21 20.19 -13.83
C LEU A 219 -4.34 21.09 -14.35
N THR A 220 -4.03 22.18 -15.05
CA THR A 220 -5.09 23.04 -15.62
C THR A 220 -5.88 22.34 -16.73
N GLY A 221 -5.25 21.46 -17.51
CA GLY A 221 -5.93 20.56 -18.44
C GLY A 221 -6.90 19.63 -17.71
N TRP A 222 -6.45 19.03 -16.62
CA TRP A 222 -7.25 18.11 -15.81
C TRP A 222 -8.46 18.79 -15.18
N LEU A 223 -8.30 20.00 -14.63
CA LEU A 223 -9.39 20.81 -14.08
C LEU A 223 -10.45 21.16 -15.14
N ARG A 224 -10.03 21.41 -16.39
CA ARG A 224 -10.96 21.62 -17.52
C ARG A 224 -11.73 20.36 -17.86
N LEU A 225 -11.07 19.19 -17.85
CA LEU A 225 -11.76 17.91 -18.06
C LEU A 225 -12.80 17.64 -16.98
N TRP A 226 -12.46 17.90 -15.71
CA TRP A 226 -13.41 17.74 -14.61
C TRP A 226 -14.67 18.56 -14.81
N ARG A 227 -14.55 19.82 -15.24
CA ARG A 227 -15.71 20.67 -15.58
C ARG A 227 -16.63 20.08 -16.64
N GLY A 228 -16.07 19.35 -17.60
CA GLY A 228 -16.85 18.63 -18.60
C GLY A 228 -17.65 17.46 -18.01
N THR A 229 -17.25 16.92 -16.87
CA THR A 229 -17.96 15.84 -16.17
C THR A 229 -19.11 16.33 -15.30
N ASP A 230 -18.89 17.43 -14.56
CA ASP A 230 -19.88 18.15 -13.78
C ASP A 230 -19.70 19.67 -13.94
N PRO A 231 -20.50 20.32 -14.81
CA PRO A 231 -20.41 21.76 -15.05
C PRO A 231 -20.83 22.63 -13.85
N HIS A 232 -21.53 22.06 -12.87
CA HIS A 232 -22.08 22.78 -11.72
C HIS A 232 -21.32 22.48 -10.42
N ALA A 233 -20.34 21.58 -10.45
CA ALA A 233 -19.46 21.29 -9.32
C ALA A 233 -18.77 22.57 -8.83
N ARG A 234 -19.09 22.96 -7.59
CA ARG A 234 -18.39 24.05 -6.88
C ARG A 234 -17.20 23.55 -6.08
N THR A 235 -17.19 22.28 -5.70
CA THR A 235 -16.09 21.59 -5.03
C THR A 235 -15.81 20.31 -5.79
N LEU A 236 -14.55 19.84 -5.79
CA LEU A 236 -14.19 18.60 -6.48
C LEU A 236 -14.27 17.43 -5.51
N THR A 237 -15.44 16.80 -5.44
CA THR A 237 -15.65 15.60 -4.63
C THR A 237 -16.13 14.45 -5.51
N PHE A 238 -15.75 13.23 -5.14
CA PHE A 238 -16.25 12.03 -5.81
C PHE A 238 -17.72 11.81 -5.48
N ALA A 239 -18.50 11.38 -6.47
CA ALA A 239 -19.85 10.90 -6.28
C ALA A 239 -19.85 9.56 -5.53
N GLN A 240 -20.63 9.47 -4.44
CA GLN A 240 -20.84 8.25 -3.64
C GLN A 240 -22.06 7.45 -4.16
N PRO A 241 -22.16 6.13 -3.89
CA PRO A 241 -21.20 5.30 -3.16
C PRO A 241 -20.01 4.92 -4.05
N ARG A 242 -18.81 5.01 -3.47
CA ARG A 242 -17.62 4.34 -3.99
C ARG A 242 -17.88 2.84 -3.90
N GLU A 243 -18.20 2.18 -5.02
CA GLU A 243 -18.11 0.72 -5.05
C GLU A 243 -16.63 0.40 -4.83
N ASP A 244 -16.31 -0.53 -3.91
CA ASP A 244 -14.92 -0.95 -3.62
C ASP A 244 -14.17 -1.36 -4.90
N ASP A 245 -14.90 -1.75 -5.95
CA ASP A 245 -14.40 -2.18 -7.26
C ASP A 245 -14.29 -1.06 -8.31
N SER A 246 -14.67 0.18 -7.96
CA SER A 246 -14.71 1.33 -8.89
C SER A 246 -13.49 2.25 -8.82
N ALA A 247 -12.59 2.00 -7.87
CA ALA A 247 -11.27 2.59 -7.88
C ALA A 247 -10.48 1.99 -9.05
N GLY A 248 -10.05 2.85 -9.97
CA GLY A 248 -8.94 2.47 -10.82
C GLY A 248 -7.72 2.32 -9.93
N ASP A 249 -7.27 1.09 -9.66
CA ASP A 249 -6.11 0.82 -8.79
C ASP A 249 -4.78 1.29 -9.42
N CYS A 250 -4.67 2.59 -9.69
CA CYS A 250 -3.42 3.32 -9.52
C CYS A 250 -3.26 3.41 -8.01
N TYR A 251 -2.35 2.63 -7.44
CA TYR A 251 -2.16 2.45 -6.01
C TYR A 251 -2.33 3.75 -5.21
N LEU A 252 -3.46 3.89 -4.52
CA LEU A 252 -3.65 4.80 -3.40
C LEU A 252 -4.06 3.93 -2.22
N PRO A 253 -3.17 3.73 -1.23
CA PRO A 253 -3.49 2.88 -0.11
C PRO A 253 -4.74 3.46 0.59
N ASN A 254 -5.75 2.62 0.77
CA ASN A 254 -6.98 2.84 1.56
C ASN A 254 -8.19 3.48 0.86
N GLY A 255 -8.40 3.30 -0.45
CA GLY A 255 -9.72 3.47 -1.11
C GLY A 255 -10.31 4.89 -1.10
N ASN A 256 -9.62 5.86 -0.51
CA ASN A 256 -10.05 7.25 -0.39
C ASN A 256 -9.04 8.15 -1.10
N VAL A 257 -9.26 8.35 -2.40
CA VAL A 257 -8.55 9.36 -3.17
C VAL A 257 -8.97 10.75 -2.68
N ASP A 258 -8.10 11.43 -1.95
CA ASP A 258 -8.25 12.85 -1.64
C ASP A 258 -7.58 13.68 -2.74
N LEU A 259 -8.41 14.16 -3.68
CA LEU A 259 -7.97 15.01 -4.79
C LEU A 259 -7.25 16.26 -4.31
N THR A 260 -7.69 16.83 -3.18
CA THR A 260 -7.08 18.05 -2.65
C THR A 260 -5.69 17.74 -2.10
N ARG A 261 -5.54 16.62 -1.38
CA ARG A 261 -4.24 16.18 -0.88
C ARG A 261 -3.24 15.93 -2.01
N ILE A 262 -3.66 15.26 -3.09
CA ILE A 262 -2.78 15.05 -4.25
C ILE A 262 -2.29 16.39 -4.81
N VAL A 263 -3.21 17.34 -5.02
CA VAL A 263 -2.83 18.65 -5.58
C VAL A 263 -1.94 19.44 -4.63
N ALA A 264 -2.27 19.43 -3.34
CA ALA A 264 -1.53 20.10 -2.26
C ALA A 264 -0.12 19.54 -2.09
N ASP A 265 0.07 18.23 -2.18
CA ASP A 265 1.35 17.57 -1.99
C ASP A 265 2.26 17.66 -3.23
N THR A 266 1.69 17.70 -4.45
CA THR A 266 2.48 17.77 -5.69
C THR A 266 2.82 19.21 -6.11
N TRP A 267 1.81 20.08 -6.20
CA TRP A 267 1.99 21.44 -6.76
C TRP A 267 1.88 22.55 -5.73
N HIS A 268 1.57 22.22 -4.46
CA HIS A 268 1.55 23.17 -3.35
C HIS A 268 0.70 24.42 -3.65
N ASP A 269 1.23 25.61 -3.37
CA ASP A 269 0.58 26.91 -3.61
C ASP A 269 0.12 27.09 -5.06
N ASP A 270 0.90 26.63 -6.03
CA ASP A 270 0.60 26.80 -7.46
C ASP A 270 -0.60 25.94 -7.86
N GLY A 271 -0.66 24.70 -7.34
CA GLY A 271 -1.78 23.79 -7.54
C GLY A 271 -3.07 24.33 -6.96
N LEU A 272 -3.03 24.78 -5.70
CA LEU A 272 -4.20 25.34 -5.01
C LEU A 272 -4.68 26.63 -5.68
N ARG A 273 -3.78 27.50 -6.14
CA ARG A 273 -4.15 28.70 -6.90
C ARG A 273 -4.75 28.35 -8.26
N ALA A 274 -4.23 27.35 -8.98
CA ALA A 274 -4.82 26.88 -10.23
C ALA A 274 -6.23 26.31 -10.02
N TRP A 275 -6.44 25.56 -8.92
CA TRP A 275 -7.74 25.04 -8.50
C TRP A 275 -8.77 26.16 -8.24
N ILE A 276 -8.37 27.18 -7.49
CA ILE A 276 -9.19 28.37 -7.22
C ILE A 276 -9.45 29.17 -8.50
N ALA A 277 -8.43 29.37 -9.33
CA ALA A 277 -8.53 30.12 -10.58
C ALA A 277 -9.44 29.42 -11.59
N ALA A 278 -9.50 28.09 -11.55
CA ALA A 278 -10.50 27.35 -12.30
C ALA A 278 -11.92 27.68 -11.80
N GLY A 279 -12.11 28.06 -10.54
CA GLY A 279 -13.41 28.42 -9.95
C GLY A 279 -13.94 27.36 -8.99
N TYR A 280 -13.08 26.45 -8.52
CA TYR A 280 -13.42 25.44 -7.53
C TYR A 280 -13.08 25.93 -6.13
N GLY A 281 -14.00 25.73 -5.19
CA GLY A 281 -13.76 25.87 -3.77
C GLY A 281 -13.34 24.56 -3.13
N PHE A 282 -13.36 24.56 -1.79
CA PHE A 282 -12.99 23.42 -0.96
C PHE A 282 -14.17 23.00 -0.11
N ALA A 283 -14.47 21.71 -0.09
CA ALA A 283 -15.39 21.14 0.89
C ALA A 283 -14.75 21.19 2.30
N PRO A 284 -15.52 21.18 3.39
CA PRO A 284 -14.98 21.23 4.75
C PRO A 284 -13.90 20.18 5.03
N GLU A 285 -14.09 18.96 4.54
CA GLU A 285 -13.16 17.83 4.65
C GLU A 285 -11.85 18.02 3.87
N GLN A 286 -11.84 18.88 2.85
CA GLN A 286 -10.66 19.18 2.02
C GLN A 286 -9.78 20.27 2.63
N GLY A 287 -10.32 21.01 3.61
CA GLY A 287 -9.64 22.13 4.23
C GLY A 287 -8.29 21.79 4.88
N PRO A 288 -8.18 20.72 5.68
CA PRO A 288 -6.90 20.30 6.26
C PRO A 288 -5.82 20.06 5.20
N ALA A 289 -6.14 19.28 4.16
CA ALA A 289 -5.21 18.98 3.08
C ALA A 289 -4.77 20.25 2.31
N ALA A 290 -5.71 21.17 2.05
CA ALA A 290 -5.39 22.44 1.40
C ALA A 290 -4.42 23.30 2.24
N LEU A 291 -4.60 23.34 3.56
CA LEU A 291 -3.73 24.10 4.46
C LEU A 291 -2.33 23.46 4.61
N GLU A 292 -2.25 22.12 4.65
CA GLU A 292 -0.97 21.38 4.66
C GLU A 292 -0.15 21.57 3.39
N GLY A 293 -0.80 21.82 2.26
CA GLY A 293 -0.14 22.11 0.97
C GLY A 293 0.49 23.48 0.87
N LEU A 294 0.16 24.43 1.76
CA LEU A 294 0.64 25.80 1.65
C LEU A 294 2.14 25.93 1.94
N ARG A 295 2.82 26.77 1.16
CA ARG A 295 4.25 27.08 1.30
C ARG A 295 4.53 28.57 1.47
N SER A 296 3.53 29.43 1.25
CA SER A 296 3.67 30.87 1.40
C SER A 296 2.40 31.53 1.92
N LYS A 297 2.56 32.71 2.51
CA LYS A 297 1.45 33.61 2.87
C LYS A 297 0.54 33.93 1.67
N ALA A 298 1.11 34.07 0.48
CA ALA A 298 0.32 34.39 -0.72
C ALA A 298 -0.68 33.28 -1.07
N GLY A 299 -0.32 32.02 -0.82
CA GLY A 299 -1.25 30.89 -0.95
C GLY A 299 -2.40 30.95 0.08
N LEU A 300 -2.09 31.28 1.34
CA LEU A 300 -3.10 31.46 2.38
C LEU A 300 -4.08 32.62 2.07
N ASP A 301 -3.54 33.74 1.59
CA ASP A 301 -4.33 34.90 1.18
C ASP A 301 -5.25 34.53 0.00
N ALA A 302 -4.79 33.69 -0.94
CA ALA A 302 -5.60 33.19 -2.05
C ALA A 302 -6.73 32.26 -1.60
N LEU A 303 -6.48 31.33 -0.66
CA LEU A 303 -7.55 30.52 -0.06
C LEU A 303 -8.61 31.39 0.62
N THR A 304 -8.17 32.37 1.41
CA THR A 304 -9.07 33.28 2.13
C THR A 304 -9.91 34.10 1.15
N ALA A 305 -9.30 34.63 0.08
CA ALA A 305 -10.00 35.37 -0.97
C ALA A 305 -11.02 34.51 -1.74
N ALA A 306 -10.78 33.19 -1.84
CA ALA A 306 -11.71 32.22 -2.41
C ALA A 306 -12.88 31.86 -1.49
N GLY A 307 -12.98 32.46 -0.30
CA GLY A 307 -14.05 32.22 0.67
C GLY A 307 -13.84 30.99 1.55
N PHE A 308 -12.61 30.48 1.65
CA PHE A 308 -12.26 29.42 2.58
C PHE A 308 -12.42 29.89 4.04
N ASP A 309 -13.21 29.17 4.85
CA ASP A 309 -13.41 29.50 6.27
C ASP A 309 -12.21 29.04 7.10
N LEU A 310 -11.14 29.85 7.03
CA LEU A 310 -9.88 29.61 7.72
C LEU A 310 -10.05 29.51 9.24
N GLY A 311 -10.90 30.37 9.82
CA GLY A 311 -11.15 30.37 11.25
C GLY A 311 -11.84 29.08 11.71
N ALA A 312 -12.78 28.54 10.93
CA ALA A 312 -13.31 27.22 11.21
C ALA A 312 -12.27 26.12 10.98
N ALA A 313 -11.52 26.13 9.89
CA ALA A 313 -10.53 25.08 9.61
C ALA A 313 -9.44 24.99 10.70
N LEU A 314 -8.97 26.14 11.19
CA LEU A 314 -7.96 26.21 12.25
C LEU A 314 -8.51 25.84 13.65
N ARG A 315 -9.82 26.03 13.90
CA ARG A 315 -10.47 25.67 15.17
C ARG A 315 -11.05 24.26 15.19
N ARG A 316 -11.47 23.74 14.04
CA ARG A 316 -12.31 22.54 13.88
C ARG A 316 -11.48 21.32 13.47
N GLY A 317 -10.22 21.23 13.90
CA GLY A 317 -9.21 20.35 13.30
C GLY A 317 -9.56 18.85 13.24
N GLY A 318 -10.43 18.40 12.32
CA GLY A 318 -10.81 16.99 12.22
C GLY A 318 -11.32 16.40 13.55
N ASP A 319 -11.37 15.06 13.61
CA ASP A 319 -11.81 14.32 14.80
C ASP A 319 -10.86 14.49 16.02
N ASP A 320 -9.69 15.13 15.86
CA ASP A 320 -8.65 15.25 16.92
C ASP A 320 -8.29 16.70 17.35
N GLY A 321 -8.67 17.73 16.60
CA GLY A 321 -8.38 19.14 16.89
C GLY A 321 -6.96 19.63 16.56
N GLU A 322 -6.17 18.92 15.76
CA GLU A 322 -4.69 19.06 15.77
C GLU A 322 -4.02 19.61 14.50
N LEU A 323 -4.78 20.16 13.55
CA LEU A 323 -4.21 20.64 12.28
C LEU A 323 -3.04 21.61 12.48
N MET A 324 -3.18 22.60 13.37
CA MET A 324 -2.10 23.56 13.62
C MET A 324 -0.88 22.90 14.27
N THR A 325 -1.09 21.92 15.16
CA THR A 325 -0.01 21.11 15.75
C THR A 325 0.76 20.36 14.69
N HIS A 326 0.05 19.70 13.77
CA HIS A 326 0.64 18.98 12.66
C HIS A 326 1.40 19.90 11.69
N LEU A 327 0.82 21.06 11.34
CA LEU A 327 1.50 22.07 10.53
C LEU A 327 2.81 22.51 11.20
N VAL A 328 2.78 22.80 12.50
CA VAL A 328 3.95 23.28 13.23
C VAL A 328 5.01 22.18 13.43
N SER A 329 4.62 20.94 13.70
CA SER A 329 5.56 19.83 13.88
C SER A 329 6.27 19.44 12.57
N THR A 330 5.64 19.72 11.42
CA THR A 330 6.23 19.47 10.08
C THR A 330 7.08 20.63 9.56
N LEU A 331 6.93 21.86 10.09
CA LEU A 331 7.74 23.04 9.69
C LEU A 331 9.26 22.81 9.71
N PRO A 332 9.87 22.16 10.71
CA PRO A 332 11.32 21.91 10.73
C PRO A 332 11.83 21.17 9.50
N ARG A 333 11.08 20.17 9.02
CA ARG A 333 11.39 19.43 7.80
C ARG A 333 11.23 20.32 6.57
N LEU A 334 10.12 21.07 6.49
CA LEU A 334 9.86 21.99 5.37
C LEU A 334 10.91 23.11 5.29
N LEU A 335 11.42 23.61 6.42
CA LEU A 335 12.49 24.60 6.47
C LEU A 335 13.81 24.07 5.89
N ASP A 336 14.08 22.76 6.06
CA ASP A 336 15.28 22.12 5.51
C ASP A 336 15.13 21.84 4.00
N GLU A 337 13.91 21.58 3.53
CA GLU A 337 13.58 21.31 2.12
C GLU A 337 13.36 22.58 1.28
N SER A 338 13.06 23.73 1.91
CA SER A 338 12.63 24.94 1.22
C SER A 338 13.79 25.76 0.61
N ALA A 339 13.59 26.21 -0.63
CA ALA A 339 14.44 27.21 -1.27
C ALA A 339 14.25 28.63 -0.70
N ASP A 340 13.11 28.91 -0.06
CA ASP A 340 12.81 30.17 0.62
C ASP A 340 12.23 29.91 2.04
N PRO A 341 13.10 29.71 3.04
CA PRO A 341 12.66 29.50 4.42
C PRO A 341 11.90 30.70 5.01
N ALA A 342 12.11 31.93 4.50
CA ALA A 342 11.45 33.12 5.02
C ALA A 342 9.94 33.11 4.74
N ALA A 343 9.52 32.57 3.59
CA ALA A 343 8.11 32.40 3.24
C ALA A 343 7.34 31.52 4.24
N LEU A 344 7.99 30.50 4.81
CA LEU A 344 7.39 29.63 5.84
C LEU A 344 7.22 30.35 7.18
N ALA A 345 8.14 31.25 7.53
CA ALA A 345 7.98 32.11 8.70
C ALA A 345 6.82 33.10 8.52
N ASP A 346 6.75 33.75 7.35
CA ASP A 346 5.67 34.67 7.01
C ASP A 346 4.29 33.97 6.99
N LEU A 347 4.25 32.72 6.51
CA LEU A 347 3.05 31.87 6.54
C LEU A 347 2.62 31.55 7.99
N THR A 348 3.57 31.19 8.85
CA THR A 348 3.29 30.91 10.28
C THR A 348 2.71 32.15 10.97
N GLU A 349 3.34 33.32 10.79
CA GLU A 349 2.82 34.58 11.32
C GLU A 349 1.45 34.94 10.74
N ALA A 350 1.17 34.56 9.49
CA ALA A 350 -0.14 34.75 8.87
C ALA A 350 -1.23 33.84 9.46
N TYR A 351 -0.92 32.58 9.77
CA TYR A 351 -1.83 31.69 10.49
C TYR A 351 -2.22 32.26 11.85
N LEU A 352 -1.25 32.74 12.63
CA LEU A 352 -1.50 33.37 13.93
C LEU A 352 -2.37 34.63 13.81
N ARG A 353 -2.08 35.50 12.84
CA ARG A 353 -2.92 36.70 12.57
C ARG A 353 -4.34 36.34 12.14
N SER A 354 -4.54 35.17 11.56
CA SER A 354 -5.84 34.68 11.09
C SER A 354 -6.65 33.96 12.18
N GLY A 355 -6.15 33.95 13.43
CA GLY A 355 -6.86 33.40 14.59
C GLY A 355 -6.49 31.96 14.94
N ALA A 356 -5.34 31.45 14.47
CA ALA A 356 -4.78 30.21 15.05
C ALA A 356 -4.49 30.42 16.54
N GLU A 357 -5.03 29.55 17.39
CA GLU A 357 -4.89 29.67 18.84
C GLU A 357 -3.53 29.12 19.30
N LEU A 358 -2.82 29.89 20.13
CA LEU A 358 -1.57 29.46 20.79
C LEU A 358 -1.82 28.60 22.05
N GLY A 359 -3.05 28.11 22.23
CA GLY A 359 -3.47 27.31 23.37
C GLY A 359 -2.81 25.94 23.41
N ARG A 360 -3.13 25.17 24.46
CA ARG A 360 -2.75 23.76 24.53
C ARG A 360 -3.62 22.94 23.59
N THR A 361 -3.01 21.97 22.93
CA THR A 361 -3.67 20.98 22.07
C THR A 361 -4.48 20.00 22.91
N THR A 362 -5.22 19.12 22.24
CA THR A 362 -5.95 18.00 22.86
C THR A 362 -5.01 17.11 23.71
N TYR A 363 -3.74 16.95 23.30
CA TYR A 363 -2.71 16.22 24.06
C TYR A 363 -1.91 17.09 25.05
N GLY A 364 -2.31 18.34 25.28
CA GLY A 364 -1.72 19.21 26.30
C GLY A 364 -0.40 19.87 25.90
N GLU A 365 0.09 19.64 24.68
CA GLU A 365 1.28 20.27 24.12
C GLU A 365 0.93 21.68 23.60
N THR A 366 1.86 22.63 23.65
CA THR A 366 1.71 23.95 23.02
C THR A 366 2.34 23.94 21.62
N LEU A 367 1.92 24.85 20.73
CA LEU A 367 2.54 24.99 19.41
C LEU A 367 4.06 25.28 19.49
N CYS A 368 4.50 25.99 20.53
CA CYS A 368 5.94 26.22 20.79
C CYS A 368 6.68 24.90 21.11
N GLU A 369 6.06 24.00 21.89
CA GLU A 369 6.61 22.68 22.21
C GLU A 369 6.67 21.79 20.96
N ALA A 370 5.59 21.73 20.18
CA ALA A 370 5.54 20.96 18.95
C ALA A 370 6.64 21.39 17.95
N PHE A 371 6.85 22.71 17.80
CA PHE A 371 7.92 23.23 16.94
C PHE A 371 9.32 22.87 17.48
N THR A 372 9.53 23.06 18.78
CA THR A 372 10.85 22.84 19.42
C THR A 372 11.20 21.36 19.46
N GLY A 373 10.22 20.48 19.67
CA GLY A 373 10.34 19.03 19.56
C GLY A 373 10.73 18.62 18.14
N GLY A 374 9.98 19.10 17.13
CA GLY A 374 10.32 18.84 15.72
C GLY A 374 11.71 19.36 15.32
N GLU A 375 12.12 20.55 15.79
CA GLU A 375 13.47 21.10 15.56
C GLU A 375 14.57 20.18 16.14
N SER A 376 14.31 19.59 17.30
CA SER A 376 15.25 18.70 17.99
C SER A 376 15.35 17.35 17.28
N SER A 377 14.22 16.75 16.92
CA SER A 377 14.16 15.50 16.13
C SER A 377 14.82 15.67 14.77
N GLN A 378 14.58 16.79 14.09
CA GLN A 378 15.18 17.09 12.79
C GLN A 378 16.68 17.43 12.91
N ALA A 379 17.12 18.03 14.01
CA ALA A 379 18.55 18.24 14.24
C ALA A 379 19.32 16.92 14.37
N ALA A 380 18.70 15.87 14.93
CA ALA A 380 19.31 14.54 15.04
C ALA A 380 19.43 13.82 13.68
N SER A 381 18.58 14.14 12.71
CA SER A 381 18.62 13.55 11.35
C SER A 381 19.47 14.36 10.35
N ARG A 382 19.83 15.60 10.67
CA ARG A 382 20.63 16.47 9.78
C ARG A 382 22.09 16.04 9.72
N SER A 383 22.59 15.87 8.48
CA SER A 383 24.01 15.59 8.20
C SER A 383 24.88 16.85 8.10
N SER A 384 24.28 18.04 8.09
CA SER A 384 24.99 19.31 7.91
C SER A 384 24.42 20.45 8.76
N VAL A 385 25.24 21.48 8.99
CA VAL A 385 24.86 22.68 9.73
C VAL A 385 23.86 23.50 8.90
N PRO A 386 22.73 23.94 9.47
CA PRO A 386 21.75 24.73 8.74
C PRO A 386 22.33 26.04 8.18
N GLY A 387 21.92 26.40 6.97
CA GLY A 387 22.24 27.70 6.39
C GLY A 387 21.65 28.87 7.17
N ALA A 388 22.23 30.06 7.02
CA ALA A 388 21.82 31.27 7.74
C ALA A 388 20.35 31.65 7.50
N ALA A 389 19.83 31.48 6.28
CA ALA A 389 18.44 31.78 5.94
C ALA A 389 17.45 30.87 6.68
N ARG A 390 17.73 29.55 6.72
CA ARG A 390 16.97 28.56 7.48
C ARG A 390 16.98 28.90 8.97
N ALA A 391 18.16 29.17 9.54
CA ALA A 391 18.31 29.51 10.95
C ALA A 391 17.53 30.79 11.34
N ALA A 392 17.58 31.82 10.50
CA ALA A 392 16.83 33.06 10.71
C ALA A 392 15.31 32.83 10.68
N ALA A 393 14.82 32.05 9.71
CA ALA A 393 13.40 31.69 9.62
C ALA A 393 12.93 30.88 10.84
N ALA A 394 13.68 29.85 11.25
CA ALA A 394 13.37 29.06 12.43
C ALA A 394 13.30 29.92 13.71
N GLN A 395 14.21 30.89 13.84
CA GLN A 395 14.20 31.82 14.98
C GLN A 395 12.96 32.73 14.95
N ARG A 396 12.56 33.24 13.78
CA ARG A 396 11.32 34.02 13.63
C ARG A 396 10.09 33.21 14.02
N ILE A 397 9.99 31.98 13.54
CA ILE A 397 8.89 31.05 13.87
C ILE A 397 8.84 30.80 15.37
N ARG A 398 9.99 30.51 16.00
CA ARG A 398 10.08 30.34 17.45
C ARG A 398 9.59 31.57 18.21
N LEU A 399 9.99 32.76 17.81
CA LEU A 399 9.55 34.01 18.45
C LEU A 399 8.04 34.24 18.29
N ALA A 400 7.46 33.85 17.16
CA ALA A 400 6.03 33.97 16.91
C ALA A 400 5.20 32.96 17.75
N LEU A 401 5.70 31.74 17.93
CA LEU A 401 4.98 30.65 18.61
C LEU A 401 5.19 30.63 20.14
N CYS A 402 6.28 31.21 20.66
CA CYS A 402 6.67 31.12 22.07
C CYS A 402 6.47 32.46 22.81
N PRO A 403 5.31 32.71 23.46
CA PRO A 403 4.91 34.02 24.00
C PRO A 403 5.75 34.58 25.18
N GLN A 404 6.81 33.90 25.62
CA GLN A 404 7.70 34.34 26.71
C GLN A 404 9.20 34.30 26.33
N GLY A 405 9.56 33.96 25.08
CA GLY A 405 10.97 33.86 24.65
C GLY A 405 11.79 32.75 25.32
N GLN A 406 11.19 31.97 26.23
CA GLN A 406 11.78 30.80 26.85
C GLN A 406 11.15 29.53 26.26
N PRO A 407 11.96 28.53 25.87
CA PRO A 407 11.41 27.23 25.54
C PRO A 407 10.71 26.68 26.81
N PRO A 408 9.44 26.27 26.70
CA PRO A 408 8.74 25.68 27.83
C PRO A 408 9.47 24.42 28.29
N THR A 409 9.56 24.25 29.60
CA THR A 409 10.11 23.04 30.23
C THR A 409 9.19 21.88 29.87
N PRO A 410 9.69 20.78 29.25
CA PRO A 410 8.84 19.66 28.87
C PRO A 410 8.13 19.11 30.11
N THR A 411 6.81 19.27 30.16
CA THR A 411 5.99 18.62 31.19
C THR A 411 5.89 17.14 30.88
N SER A 412 6.01 16.30 31.91
CA SER A 412 6.10 14.82 31.86
C SER A 412 4.87 14.09 31.26
N SER A 413 3.95 14.80 30.61
CA SER A 413 2.73 14.27 30.01
C SER A 413 2.69 14.36 28.49
N SER A 414 3.72 14.91 27.82
CA SER A 414 3.77 14.93 26.35
C SER A 414 4.38 13.64 25.79
N THR A 415 3.86 13.17 24.66
CA THR A 415 4.43 12.08 23.84
C THR A 415 5.90 12.34 23.51
N THR A 416 6.30 13.60 23.37
CA THR A 416 7.71 14.04 23.24
C THR A 416 8.58 13.66 24.45
N ALA A 417 8.06 13.71 25.68
CA ALA A 417 8.81 13.25 26.86
C ALA A 417 9.00 11.73 26.84
N TYR A 418 8.01 10.99 26.34
CA TYR A 418 8.09 9.54 26.15
C TYR A 418 9.07 9.16 25.02
N GLU A 419 8.98 9.81 23.86
CA GLU A 419 9.90 9.60 22.73
C GLU A 419 11.33 10.02 23.07
N ASN A 420 11.53 11.14 23.77
CA ASN A 420 12.85 11.54 24.27
C ASN A 420 13.37 10.55 25.31
N SER A 421 12.51 9.96 26.15
CA SER A 421 12.92 8.89 27.07
C SER A 421 13.30 7.60 26.34
N LEU A 422 12.62 7.28 25.23
CA LEU A 422 12.92 6.14 24.36
C LEU A 422 14.21 6.34 23.58
N ALA A 423 14.44 7.53 23.04
CA ALA A 423 15.69 7.90 22.36
C ALA A 423 16.86 7.87 23.34
N ALA A 424 16.70 8.45 24.54
CA ALA A 424 17.72 8.39 25.60
C ALA A 424 17.97 6.95 26.09
N ALA A 425 16.93 6.12 26.18
CA ALA A 425 17.07 4.70 26.53
C ALA A 425 17.77 3.90 25.41
N ALA A 426 17.50 4.22 24.14
CA ALA A 426 18.18 3.61 22.99
C ALA A 426 19.66 4.01 22.92
N GLU A 427 19.98 5.28 23.20
CA GLU A 427 21.36 5.76 23.29
C GLU A 427 22.11 5.11 24.47
N ALA A 428 21.46 5.00 25.63
CA ALA A 428 22.03 4.31 26.79
C ALA A 428 22.26 2.81 26.53
N ALA A 429 21.35 2.16 25.80
CA ALA A 429 21.52 0.76 25.37
C ALA A 429 22.65 0.60 24.34
N ALA A 430 22.77 1.53 23.39
CA ALA A 430 23.86 1.54 22.41
C ALA A 430 25.23 1.82 23.04
N GLU A 431 25.28 2.63 24.10
CA GLU A 431 26.51 2.87 24.85
C GLU A 431 26.87 1.70 25.78
N ALA A 432 25.87 1.04 26.39
CA ALA A 432 26.08 -0.21 27.13
C ALA A 432 26.63 -1.32 26.21
N GLY A 433 26.06 -1.50 25.02
CA GLY A 433 26.55 -2.46 24.03
C GLY A 433 27.96 -2.15 23.54
N ARG A 434 28.33 -0.87 23.39
CA ARG A 434 29.71 -0.45 23.06
C ARG A 434 30.70 -0.78 24.19
N ARG A 435 30.32 -0.61 25.46
CA ARG A 435 31.17 -0.96 26.61
C ARG A 435 31.34 -2.47 26.75
N GLU A 436 30.31 -3.26 26.45
CA GLU A 436 30.37 -4.73 26.46
C GLU A 436 31.27 -5.26 25.32
N ALA A 437 31.20 -4.65 24.14
CA ALA A 437 32.09 -4.95 23.02
C ALA A 437 33.56 -4.62 23.30
N LEU A 438 33.84 -3.55 24.05
CA LEU A 438 35.20 -3.18 24.47
C LEU A 438 35.72 -4.06 25.62
N GLY A 439 34.85 -4.51 26.53
CA GLY A 439 35.21 -5.45 27.60
C GLY A 439 35.53 -6.87 27.12
N ALA A 440 35.08 -7.26 25.92
CA ALA A 440 35.37 -8.56 25.31
C ALA A 440 36.74 -8.61 24.60
N VAL A 441 37.44 -7.47 24.43
CA VAL A 441 38.73 -7.39 23.70
C VAL A 441 39.95 -7.57 24.63
N GLU A 442 39.77 -7.56 25.95
CA GLU A 442 40.88 -7.66 26.91
C GLU A 442 40.89 -8.99 27.67
N ALA A 443 41.04 -10.11 26.94
CA ALA A 443 41.52 -11.35 27.53
C ALA A 443 43.07 -11.38 27.44
N PRO A 444 43.81 -11.32 28.56
CA PRO A 444 45.27 -11.28 28.53
C PRO A 444 45.84 -12.61 28.02
N LYS A 445 46.70 -12.51 26.99
CA LYS A 445 47.47 -13.61 26.42
C LYS A 445 48.48 -14.13 27.46
N PRO A 446 48.58 -15.45 27.69
CA PRO A 446 49.52 -15.99 28.68
C PRO A 446 50.99 -15.73 28.27
N PRO A 447 51.88 -15.48 29.23
CA PRO A 447 53.28 -15.14 28.94
C PRO A 447 54.06 -16.33 28.36
N PRO A 448 55.04 -16.07 27.48
CA PRO A 448 55.86 -17.11 26.87
C PRO A 448 56.82 -17.76 27.89
N PRO A 449 57.19 -19.04 27.72
CA PRO A 449 58.05 -19.76 28.64
C PRO A 449 59.51 -19.27 28.56
N THR A 450 60.08 -18.96 29.72
CA THR A 450 61.49 -18.59 29.89
C THR A 450 62.39 -19.83 29.75
N ALA A 451 63.32 -19.80 28.79
CA ALA A 451 64.39 -20.79 28.70
C ALA A 451 65.49 -20.51 29.76
N PRO A 452 66.11 -21.55 30.35
CA PRO A 452 67.09 -21.40 31.43
C PRO A 452 68.44 -20.89 30.92
N ALA A 453 69.02 -19.91 31.63
CA ALA A 453 70.39 -19.46 31.44
C ALA A 453 71.39 -20.44 32.10
N PRO A 454 72.62 -20.56 31.56
CA PRO A 454 73.59 -21.59 31.95
C PRO A 454 74.24 -21.29 33.31
N ALA A 455 74.40 -22.34 34.12
CA ALA A 455 75.16 -22.31 35.36
C ALA A 455 76.68 -22.33 35.10
N ARG A 456 77.44 -21.61 35.94
CA ARG A 456 78.85 -21.90 36.20
C ARG A 456 78.95 -22.94 37.30
#